data_AF-A0A2H0YLE7-F1
#
_entry.id   AF-A0A2H0YLE7-F1
#
_cell.length_a   1.000
_cell.length_b   1.000
_cell.length_c   1.000
_cell.angle_alpha   90.00
_cell.angle_beta   90.00
_cell.angle_gamma   90.00
#
_symmetry.space_group_name_H-M   'P 1'
#
loop_
_entity.id
_entity.type
_entity.pdbx_description
1 polymer ?
#
loop_
_entity_poly.entity_id
_entity_poly.type
_entity_poly.pdbx_seq_one_letter_code
_entity_poly.pdbx_strand_id
1 'polypeptide(L)'
;MARAKEIIYAFVDSNNLNLGILSQGWKLDFARFRIYLKDKYQVEKAFLFIGYVPGNQQLYTSLQKSGYIVVFKPILEINKEKKTKIKGNVDAELVLHTMIEYKNYDKA
;
A
#
# COMPACT_ATOMS: atom_id res chain seq x y z
N MET A 1 -29.89 15.90 13.81
CA MET A 1 -28.75 16.33 12.97
C MET A 1 -28.10 15.07 12.41
N ALA A 2 -27.88 14.98 11.09
CA ALA A 2 -27.16 13.85 10.51
C ALA A 2 -25.71 13.88 11.01
N ARG A 3 -25.18 12.74 11.45
CA ARG A 3 -23.78 12.62 11.86
C ARG A 3 -22.90 12.88 10.62
N ALA A 4 -21.84 13.68 10.77
CA ALA A 4 -20.89 13.86 9.68
C ALA A 4 -20.36 12.50 9.22
N LYS A 5 -20.20 12.33 7.91
CA LYS A 5 -19.68 11.08 7.33
C LYS A 5 -18.23 10.90 7.79
N GLU A 6 -17.94 9.75 8.39
CA GLU A 6 -16.59 9.35 8.79
C GLU A 6 -15.68 9.23 7.57
N ILE A 7 -14.51 9.88 7.60
CA ILE A 7 -13.47 9.79 6.58
C ILE A 7 -12.57 8.61 6.90
N ILE A 8 -12.55 7.62 6.01
CA ILE A 8 -11.83 6.36 6.22
C ILE A 8 -10.70 6.25 5.22
N TYR A 9 -9.46 6.15 5.70
CA TYR A 9 -8.28 5.90 4.86
C TYR A 9 -7.82 4.44 5.02
N ALA A 10 -7.00 3.95 4.09
CA ALA A 10 -6.35 2.65 4.20
C ALA A 10 -4.86 2.79 3.91
N PHE A 11 -4.03 2.15 4.75
CA PHE A 11 -2.58 2.10 4.60
C PHE A 11 -2.17 0.64 4.39
N VAL A 12 -1.77 0.30 3.16
CA VAL A 12 -1.62 -1.08 2.72
C VAL A 12 -0.16 -1.40 2.40
N ASP A 13 0.43 -2.36 3.11
CA ASP A 13 1.69 -2.99 2.71
C ASP A 13 1.42 -3.95 1.53
N SER A 14 1.84 -3.54 0.33
CA SER A 14 1.63 -4.32 -0.89
C SER A 14 2.35 -5.67 -0.87
N ASN A 15 3.51 -5.76 -0.22
CA ASN A 15 4.32 -6.96 -0.22
C ASN A 15 3.72 -8.00 0.74
N ASN A 16 3.36 -7.59 1.95
CA ASN A 16 2.70 -8.49 2.91
C ASN A 16 1.38 -9.02 2.35
N LEU A 17 0.55 -8.13 1.78
CA LEU A 17 -0.71 -8.50 1.16
C LEU A 17 -0.51 -9.51 0.01
N ASN A 18 0.40 -9.20 -0.94
CA ASN A 18 0.61 -10.06 -2.09
C ASN A 18 1.17 -11.44 -1.69
N LEU A 19 2.16 -11.49 -0.79
CA LEU A 19 2.71 -12.76 -0.30
C LEU A 19 1.68 -13.57 0.50
N GLY A 20 0.83 -12.92 1.29
CA GLY A 20 -0.24 -13.57 2.05
C GLY A 20 -1.33 -14.19 1.16
N ILE A 21 -1.67 -13.55 0.04
CA ILE A 21 -2.64 -14.08 -0.93
C ILE A 21 -2.01 -15.19 -1.77
N LEU A 22 -0.75 -15.01 -2.19
CA LEU A 22 -0.01 -16.02 -2.96
C LEU A 22 0.21 -17.32 -2.17
N SER A 23 0.49 -17.24 -0.87
CA SER A 23 0.67 -18.43 -0.02
C SER A 23 -0.60 -19.28 0.11
N GLN A 24 -1.77 -18.69 -0.19
CA GLN A 24 -3.06 -19.37 -0.24
C GLN A 24 -3.39 -19.91 -1.66
N GLY A 25 -2.50 -19.74 -2.63
CA GLY A 25 -2.69 -20.18 -4.02
C GLY A 25 -3.49 -19.20 -4.89
N TRP A 26 -3.71 -17.97 -4.42
CA TRP A 26 -4.47 -16.96 -5.14
C TRP A 26 -3.54 -15.88 -5.71
N LYS A 27 -3.99 -15.23 -6.79
CA LYS A 27 -3.35 -14.02 -7.30
C LYS A 27 -4.28 -12.83 -7.04
N LEU A 28 -3.78 -11.82 -6.36
CA LEU A 28 -4.56 -10.63 -6.05
C LEU A 28 -4.79 -9.79 -7.31
N ASP A 29 -6.05 -9.41 -7.55
CA ASP A 29 -6.42 -8.34 -8.45
C ASP A 29 -6.54 -7.03 -7.65
N PHE A 30 -5.56 -6.15 -7.79
CA PHE A 30 -5.51 -4.88 -7.06
C PHE A 30 -6.65 -3.92 -7.45
N ALA A 31 -7.13 -3.96 -8.69
CA ALA A 31 -8.23 -3.09 -9.10
C ALA A 31 -9.54 -3.49 -8.40
N ARG A 32 -9.83 -4.79 -8.39
CA ARG A 32 -10.99 -5.33 -7.64
C ARG A 32 -10.84 -5.13 -6.14
N PHE A 33 -9.63 -5.28 -5.61
CA PHE A 33 -9.37 -5.04 -4.19
C PHE A 33 -9.64 -3.57 -3.81
N ARG A 34 -9.28 -2.60 -4.66
CA ARG A 34 -9.57 -1.18 -4.42
C ARG A 34 -11.07 -0.88 -4.38
N ILE A 35 -11.84 -1.51 -5.29
CA ILE A 35 -13.31 -1.42 -5.30
C ILE A 35 -13.87 -2.02 -4.01
N TYR A 36 -13.40 -3.20 -3.61
CA TYR A 36 -13.82 -3.83 -2.36
C TYR A 36 -13.57 -2.94 -1.13
N LEU A 37 -12.39 -2.31 -1.02
CA LEU A 37 -12.09 -1.36 0.06
C LEU A 37 -13.07 -0.17 0.06
N LYS A 38 -13.37 0.36 -1.12
CA LYS A 38 -14.33 1.46 -1.29
C LYS A 38 -15.74 1.04 -0.86
N ASP A 39 -16.24 -0.08 -1.38
CA ASP A 39 -17.65 -0.43 -1.24
C ASP A 39 -17.94 -1.03 0.14
N LYS A 40 -17.06 -1.92 0.61
CA LYS A 40 -17.25 -2.63 1.89
C LYS A 40 -16.91 -1.77 3.10
N TYR A 41 -15.83 -1.01 3.02
CA TYR A 41 -15.28 -0.26 4.16
C TYR A 41 -15.38 1.26 3.98
N GLN A 42 -15.96 1.74 2.87
CA GLN A 42 -16.11 3.18 2.60
C GLN A 42 -14.77 3.93 2.57
N VAL A 43 -13.69 3.23 2.22
CA VAL A 43 -12.34 3.80 2.13
C VAL A 43 -12.30 4.85 1.02
N GLU A 44 -12.05 6.09 1.43
CA GLU A 44 -11.92 7.25 0.56
C GLU A 44 -10.56 7.26 -0.14
N LYS A 45 -9.47 7.20 0.63
CA LYS A 45 -8.09 7.15 0.12
C LYS A 45 -7.40 5.85 0.54
N ALA A 46 -6.71 5.22 -0.40
CA ALA A 46 -5.93 4.01 -0.15
C ALA A 46 -4.46 4.26 -0.53
N PHE A 47 -3.60 4.35 0.48
CA PHE A 47 -2.15 4.45 0.34
C PHE A 47 -1.57 3.05 0.19
N LEU A 48 -0.88 2.79 -0.92
CA LEU A 48 -0.26 1.50 -1.21
C LEU A 48 1.26 1.65 -1.18
N PHE A 49 1.87 1.05 -0.17
CA PHE A 49 3.31 1.10 0.05
C PHE A 49 4.00 -0.01 -0.72
N ILE A 50 4.95 0.34 -1.59
CA ILE A 50 5.63 -0.60 -2.48
C ILE A 50 7.10 -0.22 -2.67
N GLY A 51 7.99 -1.22 -2.71
CA GLY A 51 9.40 -1.00 -3.03
C GLY A 51 9.58 -0.55 -4.48
N TYR A 52 10.42 0.47 -4.69
CA TYR A 52 10.68 0.99 -6.04
C TYR A 52 11.73 0.15 -6.77
N VAL A 53 11.28 -0.69 -7.70
CA VAL A 53 12.12 -1.43 -8.65
C VAL A 53 12.10 -0.73 -10.03
N PRO A 54 13.25 -0.32 -10.57
CA PRO A 54 13.35 0.17 -11.95
C PRO A 54 12.85 -0.87 -12.96
N GLY A 55 12.07 -0.45 -13.96
CA GLY A 55 11.49 -1.33 -14.98
C GLY A 55 10.02 -1.71 -14.73
N ASN A 56 9.51 -1.50 -13.50
CA ASN A 56 8.13 -1.80 -13.13
C ASN A 56 7.16 -0.61 -13.30
N GLN A 57 7.49 0.39 -14.12
CA GLN A 57 6.69 1.61 -14.28
C GLN A 57 5.25 1.33 -14.75
N GLN A 58 5.05 0.30 -15.57
CA GLN A 58 3.72 -0.12 -16.01
C GLN A 58 2.85 -0.62 -14.84
N LEU A 59 3.44 -1.41 -13.93
CA LEU A 59 2.77 -1.87 -12.71
C LEU A 59 2.35 -0.67 -11.86
N TYR A 60 3.27 0.26 -11.59
CA TYR A 60 2.96 1.43 -10.75
C TYR A 60 1.85 2.28 -11.37
N THR A 61 1.91 2.49 -12.68
CA THR A 61 0.87 3.20 -13.44
C THR A 61 -0.48 2.49 -13.32
N SER A 62 -0.52 1.16 -13.39
CA SER A 62 -1.76 0.38 -13.24
C SER A 62 -2.36 0.49 -11.83
N LEU A 63 -1.51 0.51 -10.79
CA LEU A 63 -1.93 0.68 -9.40
C LEU A 63 -2.50 2.09 -9.17
N GLN A 64 -1.82 3.12 -9.68
CA GLN A 64 -2.32 4.50 -9.61
C GLN A 64 -3.64 4.67 -10.36
N LYS A 65 -3.75 4.13 -11.58
CA LYS A 65 -5.00 4.13 -12.36
C LYS A 65 -6.15 3.39 -11.66
N SER A 66 -5.83 2.39 -10.86
CA SER A 66 -6.82 1.67 -10.04
C SER A 66 -7.34 2.51 -8.87
N GLY A 67 -6.74 3.66 -8.56
CA GLY A 67 -7.17 4.59 -7.51
C GLY A 67 -6.37 4.46 -6.21
N TYR A 68 -5.16 3.92 -6.26
CA TYR A 68 -4.21 3.93 -5.14
C TYR A 68 -3.31 5.16 -5.17
N ILE A 69 -2.99 5.69 -3.99
CA ILE A 69 -1.89 6.61 -3.79
C ILE A 69 -0.65 5.76 -3.53
N VAL A 70 0.18 5.59 -4.56
CA VAL A 70 1.37 4.73 -4.48
C VAL A 70 2.48 5.46 -3.74
N VAL A 71 2.92 4.89 -2.62
CA VAL A 71 4.03 5.40 -1.81
C VAL A 71 5.24 4.51 -2.04
N PHE A 72 6.25 5.06 -2.70
CA PHE A 72 7.47 4.34 -3.03
C PHE A 72 8.42 4.29 -1.85
N LYS A 73 8.90 3.08 -1.55
CA LYS A 73 9.95 2.86 -0.56
C LYS A 73 11.29 2.86 -1.29
N PRO A 74 12.27 3.68 -0.87
CA PRO A 74 13.63 3.58 -1.37
C PRO A 74 14.15 2.18 -1.04
N ILE A 75 14.63 1.44 -2.04
CA ILE A 75 15.29 0.16 -1.78
C ILE A 75 16.73 0.50 -1.35
N LEU A 76 17.09 0.20 -0.11
CA LEU A 76 18.49 0.26 0.32
C LEU A 76 19.21 -0.95 -0.25
N GLU A 77 19.98 -0.75 -1.32
CA GLU A 77 20.94 -1.75 -1.81
C GLU A 77 22.15 -1.78 -0.85
N ILE A 78 22.11 -2.65 0.15
CA ILE A 78 23.27 -2.88 1.01
C ILE A 78 24.16 -3.92 0.31
N ASN A 79 25.14 -3.45 -0.46
CA ASN A 79 26.23 -4.27 -0.97
C ASN A 79 27.14 -4.71 0.18
N LYS A 80 26.79 -5.82 0.86
CA LYS A 80 27.72 -6.57 1.70
C LYS A 80 28.04 -7.92 1.05
N GLU A 81 29.29 -8.03 0.59
CA GLU A 81 30.06 -9.26 0.42
C GLU A 81 29.27 -10.53 0.03
N LYS A 82 28.83 -10.59 -1.24
CA LYS A 82 28.36 -11.78 -1.96
C LYS A 82 27.01 -12.39 -1.52
N LYS A 83 26.21 -11.74 -0.68
CA LYS A 83 24.78 -12.10 -0.50
C LYS A 83 23.90 -10.86 -0.42
N THR A 84 23.20 -10.56 -1.51
CA THR A 84 22.15 -9.53 -1.56
C THR A 84 20.99 -9.96 -0.67
N LYS A 85 20.93 -9.46 0.57
CA LYS A 85 19.79 -9.65 1.47
C LYS A 85 19.01 -8.34 1.50
N ILE A 86 18.00 -8.23 0.64
CA ILE A 86 17.05 -7.12 0.67
C ILE A 86 16.24 -7.27 1.97
N LYS A 87 16.44 -6.36 2.93
CA LYS A 87 15.64 -6.27 4.15
C LYS A 87 15.06 -4.87 4.24
N GLY A 88 13.98 -4.63 3.51
CA GLY A 88 13.15 -3.43 3.66
C GLY A 88 11.81 -3.84 4.27
N ASN A 89 11.64 -3.71 5.59
CA ASN A 89 10.29 -3.75 6.15
C ASN A 89 9.57 -2.45 5.78
N VAL A 90 8.24 -2.50 5.79
CA VAL A 90 7.39 -1.36 5.42
C VAL A 90 6.92 -0.54 6.62
N ASP A 91 7.16 -1.10 7.80
CA ASP A 91 6.57 -0.68 9.06
C ASP A 91 6.88 0.78 9.41
N ALA A 92 8.11 1.26 9.21
CA ALA A 92 8.48 2.63 9.59
C ALA A 92 7.81 3.69 8.70
N GLU A 93 7.83 3.50 7.38
CA GLU A 93 7.19 4.43 6.43
C GLU A 93 5.68 4.36 6.52
N LEU A 94 5.12 3.17 6.76
CA LEU A 94 3.69 3.00 6.99
C LEU A 94 3.26 3.81 8.21
N VAL A 95 3.94 3.64 9.35
CA VAL A 95 3.69 4.43 10.57
C VAL A 95 3.85 5.92 10.29
N LEU A 96 4.95 6.35 9.66
CA LEU A 96 5.19 7.77 9.40
C LEU A 96 4.11 8.40 8.53
N HIS A 97 3.71 7.75 7.43
CA HIS A 97 2.66 8.25 6.55
C HIS A 97 1.30 8.24 7.24
N THR A 98 0.98 7.23 8.03
CA THR A 98 -0.24 7.22 8.86
C THR A 98 -0.24 8.42 9.82
N MET A 99 0.89 8.73 10.45
CA MET A 99 1.01 9.90 11.34
C MET A 99 0.90 11.24 10.60
N ILE A 100 1.42 11.34 9.37
CA ILE A 100 1.26 12.54 8.52
C ILE A 100 -0.21 12.79 8.19
N GLU A 101 -0.96 11.72 7.89
CA GLU A 101 -2.37 11.79 7.55
C GLU A 101 -3.31 11.76 8.76
N TYR A 102 -2.79 11.65 9.99
CA TYR A 102 -3.58 11.41 11.21
C TYR A 102 -4.73 12.40 11.44
N LYS A 103 -4.59 13.65 10.97
CA LYS A 103 -5.64 14.68 11.10
C LYS A 103 -6.63 14.70 9.93
N ASN A 104 -6.41 13.90 8.90
CA ASN A 104 -7.15 13.90 7.64
C ASN A 104 -8.13 12.73 7.51
N TYR A 105 -8.13 11.81 8.48
CA TYR A 105 -9.06 10.69 8.55
C TYR A 105 -9.58 10.51 9.98
N ASP A 106 -10.76 9.95 10.10
CA ASP A 106 -11.38 9.59 11.38
C ASP A 106 -11.08 8.13 11.74
N LYS A 107 -10.91 7.26 10.74
CA LYS A 107 -10.55 5.85 10.88
C LYS A 107 -9.56 5.36 9.81
N ALA A 108 -8.72 4.40 10.19
CA ALA A 108 -7.78 3.70 9.30
C ALA A 108 -7.75 2.20 9.59
#